data_AF-A0A0F9MJE5-F1
#
_entry.id   AF-A0A0F9MJE5-F1
#
_cell.length_a   1.000
_cell.length_b   1.000
_cell.length_c   1.000
_cell.angle_alpha   90.00
_cell.angle_beta   90.00
_cell.angle_gamma   90.00
#
_symmetry.space_group_name_H-M   'P 1'
#
loop_
_entity.id
_entity.type
_entity.pdbx_description
1 polymer ?
#
loop_
_entity_poly.entity_id
_entity_poly.type
_entity_poly.pdbx_seq_one_letter_code
_entity_poly.pdbx_strand_id
1 'polypeptide(L)' 'MAENETISRPDYVKEEHLIFLDDLRESGVTNMYGARPYLMDEFEELESETAGNIVGYWMETFNKEDR' A
#
# COMPACT_ATOMS: atom_id res chain seq x y z
N MET A 1 14.81 0.00 24.07
CA MET A 1 13.38 -0.35 24.00
C MET A 1 12.92 0.13 22.63
N ALA A 2 13.02 -0.69 21.60
CA ALA A 2 12.40 -0.38 20.32
C ALA A 2 11.14 -1.21 20.29
N GLU A 3 10.01 -0.57 20.54
CA GLU A 3 8.70 -1.14 20.28
C GLU A 3 8.59 -1.42 18.78
N ASN A 4 8.90 -2.67 18.41
CA ASN A 4 8.46 -3.20 17.13
C ASN A 4 6.94 -3.32 17.22
N GLU A 5 6.24 -2.20 17.00
CA GLU A 5 4.82 -2.21 16.71
C GLU A 5 4.62 -3.13 15.50
N THR A 6 4.07 -4.31 15.77
CA THR A 6 3.55 -5.19 14.73
C THR A 6 2.46 -4.41 14.03
N ILE A 7 2.77 -3.81 12.88
CA ILE A 7 1.79 -3.09 12.07
C ILE A 7 0.75 -4.14 11.66
N SER A 8 -0.33 -4.21 12.45
CA SER A 8 -1.40 -5.16 12.20
C SER A 8 -2.11 -4.72 10.93
N ARG A 9 -2.24 -5.65 9.97
CA ARG A 9 -2.88 -5.38 8.69
C ARG A 9 -4.33 -4.95 8.94
N PRO A 10 -4.72 -3.71 8.59
CA PRO A 10 -6.10 -3.27 8.72
C PRO A 10 -7.02 -4.09 7.83
N ASP A 11 -8.28 -4.24 8.24
CA ASP A 11 -9.30 -5.03 7.50
C ASP A 11 -9.51 -4.53 6.05
N TYR A 12 -9.36 -3.22 5.84
CA TYR A 12 -9.49 -2.59 4.51
C TYR A 12 -8.25 -2.77 3.62
N VAL A 13 -7.13 -3.26 4.16
CA VAL A 13 -5.94 -3.59 3.38
C VAL A 13 -6.10 -5.02 2.87
N LYS A 14 -6.53 -5.17 1.62
CA LYS A 14 -6.61 -6.46 0.93
C LYS A 14 -5.27 -6.82 0.27
N GLU A 15 -5.11 -8.10 -0.05
CA GLU A 15 -3.83 -8.63 -0.56
C GLU A 15 -3.63 -8.19 -2.01
N GLU A 16 -4.73 -8.16 -2.76
CA GLU A 16 -4.81 -7.58 -4.10
C GLU A 16 -4.28 -6.14 -4.16
N HIS A 17 -4.57 -5.31 -3.15
CA HIS A 17 -4.06 -3.93 -3.11
C HIS A 17 -2.53 -3.92 -2.98
N LEU A 18 -1.97 -4.83 -2.16
CA LEU A 18 -0.52 -4.91 -1.94
C LEU A 18 0.19 -5.44 -3.19
N ILE A 19 -0.35 -6.50 -3.81
CA ILE A 19 0.17 -7.06 -5.06
C ILE A 19 0.16 -6.00 -6.17
N PHE A 20 -0.93 -5.25 -6.31
CA PHE A 20 -1.01 -4.16 -7.27
C PHE A 20 0.06 -3.09 -7.02
N LEU A 21 0.30 -2.72 -5.76
CA LEU A 21 1.30 -1.72 -5.40
C LEU A 21 2.73 -2.20 -5.68
N ASP A 22 3.02 -3.49 -5.50
CA ASP A 22 4.29 -4.10 -5.92
C ASP A 22 4.48 -4.01 -7.44
N ASP A 23 3.49 -4.44 -8.21
CA ASP A 23 3.54 -4.39 -9.68
C ASP A 23 3.68 -2.94 -10.19
N LEU A 24 2.94 -2.00 -9.59
CA LEU A 24 3.02 -0.57 -9.91
C LEU A 24 4.41 0.02 -9.61
N ARG A 25 5.03 -0.42 -8.51
CA ARG A 25 6.39 -0.01 -8.12
C ARG A 25 7.42 -0.58 -9.09
N GLU A 26 7.32 -1.86 -9.45
CA GLU A 26 8.21 -2.53 -10.41
C GLU A 26 8.09 -1.96 -11.82
N SER A 27 6.87 -1.55 -12.21
CA SER A 27 6.57 -0.90 -13.48
C SER A 27 7.30 0.44 -13.64
N GLY A 28 7.56 1.16 -12.54
CA GLY A 28 8.27 2.44 -12.56
C GLY A 28 7.48 3.61 -13.17
N VAL A 29 6.19 3.41 -13.46
CA VAL A 29 5.28 4.44 -14.03
C VAL A 29 5.10 5.61 -13.07
N THR A 30 5.08 5.35 -11.76
CA THR A 30 4.97 6.36 -10.71
C THR A 30 5.87 6.01 -9.52
N ASN A 31 6.13 7.00 -8.67
CA ASN A 31 6.60 6.73 -7.32
C ASN A 31 5.41 6.36 -6.40
N MET A 32 5.71 5.79 -5.24
CA MET A 32 4.67 5.31 -4.33
C MET A 32 3.92 6.43 -3.60
N TYR A 33 4.47 7.65 -3.55
CA TYR A 33 3.72 8.84 -3.11
C TYR A 33 2.60 9.23 -4.10
N GLY A 34 2.76 8.89 -5.37
CA GLY A 34 1.78 9.07 -6.43
C GLY A 34 0.93 7.83 -6.73
N ALA A 35 1.04 6.75 -5.96
CA ALA A 35 0.33 5.50 -6.23
C ALA A 35 -1.18 5.55 -5.90
N ARG A 36 -1.60 6.45 -5.01
CA ARG A 36 -3.00 6.62 -4.59
C ARG A 36 -4.02 6.71 -5.74
N PRO A 37 -3.85 7.59 -6.76
CA PRO A 37 -4.77 7.66 -7.89
C PRO A 37 -4.85 6.36 -8.70
N TYR A 38 -3.74 5.63 -8.87
CA TYR A 38 -3.74 4.35 -9.58
C TYR A 38 -4.48 3.26 -8.80
N LEU A 39 -4.31 3.24 -7.48
CA LEU A 39 -5.01 2.31 -6.62
C LEU A 39 -6.53 2.56 -6.62
N MET A 40 -6.98 3.82 -6.66
CA MET A 40 -8.41 4.14 -6.78
C MET A 40 -8.98 3.85 -8.17
N ASP A 41 -8.16 3.97 -9.22
CA ASP A 41 -8.55 3.67 -10.60
C ASP A 41 -8.77 2.17 -10.80
N GLU A 42 -7.91 1.33 -10.20
CA GLU A 42 -8.04 -0.13 -10.22
C GLU A 42 -9.13 -0.64 -9.26
N PHE A 43 -9.22 -0.05 -8.06
CA PHE A 43 -10.17 -0.45 -7.02
C PHE A 43 -11.17 0.67 -6.75
N GLU A 44 -12.25 0.69 -7.54
CA GLU A 44 -13.32 1.71 -7.50
C GLU A 44 -14.01 1.82 -6.14
N GLU A 45 -13.96 0.75 -5.33
CA GLU A 45 -14.52 0.69 -3.97
C GLU A 45 -13.69 1.49 -2.94
N LEU A 46 -12.46 1.90 -3.29
CA LEU A 46 -11.58 2.62 -2.40
C LEU A 46 -11.87 4.11 -2.40
N GLU A 47 -12.24 4.60 -1.24
CA GLU A 47 -12.24 6.04 -0.98
C GLU A 47 -10.82 6.58 -0.90
N SER A 48 -10.69 7.87 -1.22
CA SER A 48 -9.40 8.53 -1.28
C SER A 48 -8.61 8.40 0.01
N GLU A 49 -9.25 8.51 1.18
CA GLU A 49 -8.57 8.34 2.47
C GLU A 49 -8.05 6.90 2.65
N THR A 50 -8.89 5.91 2.41
CA THR A 50 -8.55 4.48 2.49
C THR A 50 -7.40 4.12 1.56
N ALA A 51 -7.43 4.58 0.31
CA ALA A 51 -6.34 4.37 -0.64
C ALA A 51 -5.01 4.97 -0.14
N GLY A 52 -5.06 6.16 0.47
CA GLY A 52 -3.88 6.78 1.08
C GLY A 52 -3.32 5.94 2.23
N ASN A 53 -4.19 5.43 3.10
CA ASN A 53 -3.82 4.57 4.22
C ASN A 53 -3.22 3.23 3.76
N ILE A 54 -3.78 2.62 2.71
CA ILE A 54 -3.26 1.38 2.13
C ILE A 54 -1.84 1.58 1.57
N VAL A 55 -1.63 2.66 0.81
CA VAL A 55 -0.31 3.00 0.25
C VAL A 55 0.68 3.28 1.38
N GLY A 56 0.27 4.02 2.42
CA GLY A 56 1.07 4.25 3.62
C GLY A 56 1.48 2.95 4.31
N TYR A 57 0.50 2.08 4.59
CA TYR A 57 0.73 0.76 5.16
C TYR A 57 1.73 -0.05 4.34
N TRP A 58 1.52 -0.14 3.01
CA TRP A 58 2.43 -0.84 2.11
C TRP A 58 3.84 -0.27 2.20
N MET A 59 4.03 1.06 2.18
CA MET A 59 5.36 1.67 2.28
C MET A 59 6.07 1.35 3.61
N GLU A 60 5.31 1.30 4.71
CA GLU A 60 5.85 0.99 6.04
C GLU A 60 6.20 -0.49 6.21
N THR A 61 5.43 -1.41 5.62
CA THR A 61 5.69 -2.85 5.71
C THR A 61 6.64 -3.36 4.63
N PHE A 62 6.68 -2.74 3.45
CA PHE A 62 7.56 -3.12 2.33
C PHE A 62 9.05 -3.14 2.70
N ASN A 63 9.51 -2.23 3.57
CA ASN A 63 10.91 -2.25 4.03
C ASN A 63 11.18 -3.24 5.17
N LYS A 64 10.13 -3.76 5.82
CA LYS A 64 10.22 -4.66 6.99
C LYS A 64 10.10 -6.12 6.58
N GLU A 65 9.26 -6.38 5.59
CA GLU A 65 9.17 -7.66 4.92
C GLU A 65 10.17 -7.63 3.77
N ASP A 66 11.35 -8.25 3.94
CA ASP A 66 12.27 -8.53 2.83
C ASP A 66 11.52 -9.48 1.87
N ARG A 67 10.72 -8.91 0.96
CA ARG A 67 9.95 -9.59 -0.09
C ARG A 67 10.62 -9.38 -1.44
#